data_AF-A0A3R8ITR9-F1
#
_entry.id   AF-A0A3R8ITR9-F1
#
_cell.length_a   1.000
_cell.length_b   1.000
_cell.length_c   1.000
_cell.angle_alpha   90.00
_cell.angle_beta   90.00
_cell.angle_gamma   90.00
#
_symmetry.space_group_name_H-M   'P 1'
#
loop_
_entity.id
_entity.type
_entity.pdbx_description
1 polymer ?
#
loop_
_entity_poly.entity_id
_entity_poly.type
_entity_poly.pdbx_seq_one_letter_code
_entity_poly.pdbx_strand_id
1 'polypeptide(L)'
;MKFNSPKLFLAPLASLLLASLPAPVAFAQALMIDFGPITVAGSNLTNSPLHAANAQFTDKTWNKVELEDVAAGGLKWSDNTTAQGVSLRLGGGLNYANHVKFNTLANNPNLSDYRGGAIRTGIYSGNSVGRDGISVNSDGSVIALQIGGLQSGTYDVYVTTRNTNSNSAHSQNVYVGKTSTAVDTIAYRLGTGTVTQNGFVAQSISYPAGVTATDSWVQGTNYFKFSVTLEAGEFLNIMTSSAGGVNKGSLTSLQIIP
;
A
#
# COMPACT_ATOMS: atom_id res chain seq x y z
N MET A 1 -33.63 -77.40 -33.78
CA MET A 1 -32.76 -76.46 -33.03
C MET A 1 -33.40 -75.08 -33.08
N LYS A 2 -33.82 -74.51 -31.95
CA LYS A 2 -34.41 -73.16 -31.85
C LYS A 2 -33.29 -72.18 -31.49
N PHE A 3 -33.04 -71.19 -32.34
CA PHE A 3 -32.10 -70.09 -32.07
C PHE A 3 -32.83 -68.98 -31.31
N ASN A 4 -32.37 -68.70 -30.09
CA ASN A 4 -32.85 -67.56 -29.29
C ASN A 4 -32.03 -66.32 -29.66
N SER A 5 -32.71 -65.29 -30.16
CA SER A 5 -32.12 -63.98 -30.47
C SER A 5 -31.83 -63.19 -29.18
N PRO A 6 -30.66 -62.52 -29.06
CA PRO A 6 -30.35 -61.69 -27.90
C PRO A 6 -31.11 -60.36 -27.97
N LYS A 7 -31.78 -60.00 -26.87
CA LYS A 7 -32.45 -58.70 -26.69
C LYS A 7 -31.40 -57.65 -26.30
N LEU A 8 -31.17 -56.69 -27.18
CA LEU A 8 -30.31 -55.53 -26.92
C LEU A 8 -31.09 -54.50 -26.09
N PHE A 9 -30.71 -54.30 -24.83
CA PHE A 9 -31.27 -53.24 -23.99
C PHE A 9 -30.47 -51.95 -24.18
N LEU A 10 -31.06 -50.95 -24.85
CA LEU A 10 -30.53 -49.59 -24.87
C LEU A 10 -30.76 -48.95 -23.50
N ALA A 11 -29.68 -48.65 -22.77
CA ALA A 11 -29.75 -47.81 -21.58
C ALA A 11 -29.87 -46.33 -22.00
N PRO A 12 -30.77 -45.54 -21.39
CA PRO A 12 -30.86 -44.12 -21.68
C PRO A 12 -29.66 -43.38 -21.07
N LEU A 13 -28.90 -42.70 -21.94
CA LEU A 13 -27.86 -41.75 -21.55
C LEU A 13 -28.54 -40.55 -20.87
N ALA A 14 -28.51 -40.50 -19.53
CA ALA A 14 -28.93 -39.32 -18.78
C ALA A 14 -27.83 -38.25 -18.91
N SER A 15 -28.01 -37.30 -19.83
CA SER A 15 -27.17 -36.10 -19.91
C SER A 15 -27.34 -35.28 -18.63
N LEU A 16 -26.35 -35.38 -17.73
CA LEU A 16 -26.25 -34.57 -16.54
C LEU A 16 -25.92 -33.13 -16.98
N LEU A 17 -26.95 -32.29 -17.08
CA LEU A 17 -26.81 -30.86 -17.30
C LEU A 17 -26.23 -30.25 -16.02
N LEU A 18 -24.89 -30.21 -15.88
CA LEU A 18 -24.25 -29.44 -14.82
C LEU A 18 -24.56 -27.96 -15.07
N ALA A 19 -25.51 -27.41 -14.31
CA ALA A 19 -25.66 -25.97 -14.19
C ALA A 19 -24.33 -25.41 -13.68
N SER A 20 -23.61 -24.68 -14.52
CA SER A 20 -22.42 -23.94 -14.11
C SER A 20 -22.86 -22.88 -13.11
N LEU A 21 -22.76 -23.19 -11.81
CA LEU A 21 -22.85 -22.17 -10.79
C LEU A 21 -21.74 -21.16 -11.10
N PRO A 22 -22.03 -19.85 -11.11
CA PRO A 22 -20.99 -18.85 -11.29
C PRO A 22 -19.94 -19.08 -10.21
N ALA A 23 -18.70 -19.35 -10.64
CA ALA A 23 -17.60 -19.48 -9.71
C ALA A 23 -17.54 -18.19 -8.88
N PRO A 24 -17.40 -18.28 -7.54
CA PRO A 24 -17.23 -17.09 -6.73
C PRO A 24 -16.05 -16.32 -7.30
N VAL A 25 -16.31 -15.06 -7.68
CA VAL A 25 -15.26 -14.17 -8.15
C VAL A 25 -14.36 -13.94 -6.94
N ALA A 26 -13.21 -14.60 -6.91
CA ALA A 26 -12.21 -14.36 -5.89
C ALA A 26 -11.75 -12.90 -6.06
N PHE A 27 -12.12 -12.04 -5.12
CA PHE A 27 -11.58 -10.68 -5.08
C PHE A 27 -10.08 -10.77 -4.82
N ALA A 28 -9.29 -9.97 -5.53
CA ALA A 28 -7.86 -9.88 -5.31
C ALA A 28 -7.60 -9.49 -3.84
N GLN A 29 -6.80 -10.30 -3.14
CA GLN A 29 -6.44 -10.05 -1.74
C GLN A 29 -5.62 -8.78 -1.65
N ALA A 30 -6.12 -7.75 -0.96
CA ALA A 30 -5.38 -6.51 -0.78
C ALA A 30 -4.55 -6.56 0.50
N LEU A 31 -3.34 -6.01 0.48
CA LEU A 31 -2.62 -5.67 1.71
C LEU A 31 -2.95 -4.21 2.05
N MET A 32 -3.51 -3.98 3.24
CA MET A 32 -3.89 -2.65 3.70
C MET A 32 -3.11 -2.33 4.96
N ILE A 33 -2.33 -1.25 4.94
CA ILE A 33 -1.38 -0.88 6.00
C ILE A 33 -1.67 0.55 6.45
N ASP A 34 -1.79 0.71 7.75
CA ASP A 34 -1.92 1.96 8.48
C ASP A 34 -0.62 2.19 9.26
N PHE A 35 0.07 3.31 8.98
CA PHE A 35 1.32 3.63 9.66
C PHE A 35 1.12 4.45 10.93
N GLY A 36 -0.10 4.91 11.18
CA GLY A 36 -0.44 5.78 12.29
C GLY A 36 -0.52 5.08 13.65
N PRO A 37 -0.32 5.82 14.76
CA PRO A 37 -0.52 5.30 16.11
C PRO A 37 -2.01 5.15 16.48
N ILE A 38 -2.95 5.65 15.68
CA ILE A 38 -4.40 5.56 15.89
C ILE A 38 -4.95 4.41 15.05
N THR A 39 -5.39 3.34 15.71
CA THR A 39 -6.03 2.21 15.01
C THR A 39 -7.27 2.65 14.24
N VAL A 40 -7.31 2.34 12.94
CA VAL A 40 -8.48 2.53 12.06
C VAL A 40 -9.73 1.88 12.64
N ALA A 41 -10.86 2.60 12.64
CA ALA A 41 -12.09 2.09 13.25
C ALA A 41 -13.39 2.65 12.63
N GLY A 42 -14.51 1.97 12.90
CA GLY A 42 -15.85 2.42 12.52
C GLY A 42 -16.04 2.50 11.00
N SER A 43 -16.66 3.58 10.53
CA SER A 43 -16.84 3.85 9.10
C SER A 43 -15.52 4.05 8.35
N ASN A 44 -14.41 4.33 9.06
CA ASN A 44 -13.12 4.54 8.44
C ASN A 44 -12.46 3.24 7.94
N LEU A 45 -12.91 2.07 8.40
CA LEU A 45 -12.39 0.79 7.91
C LEU A 45 -12.58 0.63 6.39
N THR A 46 -13.64 1.25 5.84
CA THR A 46 -13.97 1.26 4.41
C THR A 46 -13.87 2.65 3.77
N ASN A 47 -13.20 3.61 4.43
CA ASN A 47 -13.01 4.96 3.90
C ASN A 47 -11.54 5.15 3.50
N SER A 48 -11.17 4.63 2.34
CA SER A 48 -9.78 4.67 1.86
C SER A 48 -9.69 4.84 0.34
N PRO A 49 -8.48 5.12 -0.21
CA PRO A 49 -8.29 5.21 -1.65
C PRO A 49 -8.82 4.01 -2.45
N LEU A 50 -8.54 2.77 -2.02
CA LEU A 50 -9.03 1.57 -2.70
C LEU A 50 -10.56 1.48 -2.70
N HIS A 51 -11.21 1.75 -1.56
CA HIS A 51 -12.67 1.72 -1.47
C HIS A 51 -13.32 2.80 -2.33
N ALA A 52 -12.68 3.96 -2.46
CA ALA A 52 -13.14 5.02 -3.36
C ALA A 52 -12.94 4.65 -4.84
N ALA A 53 -11.83 3.97 -5.18
CA ALA A 53 -11.52 3.53 -6.53
C ALA A 53 -12.32 2.29 -6.97
N ASN A 54 -12.74 1.44 -6.01
CA ASN A 54 -13.50 0.23 -6.24
C ASN A 54 -14.61 0.08 -5.19
N ALA A 55 -15.81 0.53 -5.54
CA ALA A 55 -16.98 0.46 -4.66
C ALA A 55 -17.46 -0.97 -4.33
N GLN A 56 -16.97 -1.99 -5.04
CA GLN A 56 -17.28 -3.40 -4.74
C GLN A 56 -16.33 -4.01 -3.70
N PHE A 57 -15.20 -3.35 -3.42
CA PHE A 57 -14.28 -3.77 -2.38
C PHE A 57 -14.87 -3.47 -1.00
N THR A 58 -14.99 -4.48 -0.14
CA THR A 58 -15.71 -4.39 1.15
C THR A 58 -14.90 -4.84 2.36
N ASP A 59 -13.65 -5.26 2.14
CA ASP A 59 -12.77 -5.76 3.19
C ASP A 59 -12.38 -4.65 4.17
N LYS A 60 -12.11 -5.05 5.43
CA LYS A 60 -11.99 -4.11 6.55
C LYS A 60 -10.71 -4.28 7.37
N THR A 61 -9.85 -5.23 7.01
CA THR A 61 -8.65 -5.50 7.81
C THR A 61 -7.54 -4.54 7.43
N TRP A 62 -7.04 -3.81 8.41
CA TRP A 62 -5.86 -2.95 8.30
C TRP A 62 -4.75 -3.48 9.20
N ASN A 63 -3.53 -3.56 8.68
CA ASN A 63 -2.32 -3.85 9.43
C ASN A 63 -1.81 -2.56 10.04
N LYS A 64 -1.72 -2.48 11.36
CA LYS A 64 -1.08 -1.35 12.02
C LYS A 64 0.43 -1.58 12.06
N VAL A 65 1.19 -0.70 11.41
CA VAL A 65 2.65 -0.81 11.28
C VAL A 65 3.26 0.53 11.67
N GLU A 66 3.71 0.67 12.90
CA GLU A 66 4.23 1.95 13.39
C GLU A 66 5.71 2.14 12.97
N LEU A 67 6.65 1.94 13.90
CA LEU A 67 8.06 2.28 13.73
C LEU A 67 8.97 1.06 13.55
N GLU A 68 8.37 -0.13 13.41
CA GLU A 68 9.07 -1.41 13.41
C GLU A 68 8.84 -2.19 12.11
N ASP A 69 9.86 -2.96 11.74
CA ASP A 69 9.75 -3.95 10.67
C ASP A 69 8.73 -5.04 11.04
N VAL A 70 8.06 -5.59 10.03
CA VAL A 70 7.14 -6.71 10.19
C VAL A 70 7.70 -7.94 9.49
N ALA A 71 8.02 -8.96 10.29
CA ALA A 71 8.51 -10.24 9.78
C ALA A 71 7.44 -10.99 8.97
N ALA A 72 7.89 -11.94 8.14
CA ALA A 72 7.00 -12.78 7.34
C ALA A 72 5.94 -13.47 8.21
N GLY A 73 4.67 -13.40 7.78
CA GLY A 73 3.53 -13.95 8.52
C GLY A 73 2.99 -13.03 9.65
N GLY A 74 3.62 -11.88 9.89
CA GLY A 74 3.11 -10.85 10.82
C GLY A 74 2.02 -9.96 10.22
N LEU A 75 1.82 -10.02 8.91
CA LEU A 75 0.82 -9.24 8.18
C LEU A 75 -0.41 -10.09 7.84
N LYS A 76 -1.54 -9.42 7.60
CA LYS A 76 -2.80 -9.99 7.16
C LYS A 76 -3.26 -9.35 5.85
N TRP A 77 -3.85 -10.16 4.99
CA TRP A 77 -4.65 -9.65 3.87
C TRP A 77 -5.92 -8.95 4.40
N SER A 78 -6.54 -8.17 3.54
CA SER A 78 -7.73 -7.37 3.82
C SER A 78 -8.93 -8.22 4.28
N ASP A 79 -8.98 -9.48 3.83
CA ASP A 79 -9.94 -10.52 4.23
C ASP A 79 -9.67 -11.15 5.62
N ASN A 80 -8.67 -10.63 6.36
CA ASN A 80 -8.21 -11.09 7.67
C ASN A 80 -7.43 -12.42 7.68
N THR A 81 -7.14 -13.00 6.51
CA THR A 81 -6.25 -14.17 6.43
C THR A 81 -4.78 -13.74 6.54
N THR A 82 -3.91 -14.61 7.02
CA THR A 82 -2.48 -14.30 7.17
C THR A 82 -1.80 -14.16 5.80
N ALA A 83 -1.07 -13.07 5.59
CA ALA A 83 -0.23 -12.84 4.41
C ALA A 83 1.09 -13.61 4.55
N GLN A 84 1.02 -14.92 4.35
CA GLN A 84 2.16 -15.81 4.52
C GLN A 84 3.31 -15.43 3.58
N GLY A 85 4.53 -15.39 4.12
CA GLY A 85 5.74 -15.00 3.37
C GLY A 85 5.91 -13.50 3.16
N VAL A 86 4.85 -12.70 3.29
CA VAL A 86 4.92 -11.24 3.09
C VAL A 86 5.55 -10.58 4.31
N SER A 87 6.59 -9.77 4.07
CA SER A 87 7.31 -9.01 5.09
C SER A 87 7.41 -7.54 4.71
N LEU A 88 7.63 -6.69 5.70
CA LEU A 88 7.78 -5.24 5.53
C LEU A 88 9.01 -4.77 6.30
N ARG A 89 9.88 -4.01 5.62
CA ARG A 89 11.00 -3.30 6.24
C ARG A 89 10.84 -1.81 6.09
N LEU A 90 11.12 -1.06 7.14
CA LEU A 90 11.12 0.40 7.13
C LEU A 90 12.55 0.94 6.99
N GLY A 91 12.68 2.00 6.21
CA GLY A 91 13.93 2.70 5.97
C GLY A 91 13.77 4.20 6.18
N GLY A 92 14.89 4.87 6.47
CA GLY A 92 14.91 6.33 6.56
C GLY A 92 16.23 6.90 6.04
N GLY A 93 16.14 8.09 5.44
CA GLY A 93 17.27 8.90 5.00
C GLY A 93 17.16 10.32 5.56
N LEU A 94 18.30 10.89 5.96
CA LEU A 94 18.40 12.26 6.46
C LEU A 94 19.00 13.18 5.39
N ASN A 95 18.71 14.48 5.47
CA ASN A 95 19.48 15.57 4.84
C ASN A 95 19.82 15.38 3.36
N TYR A 96 18.84 15.05 2.51
CA TYR A 96 19.08 14.82 1.08
C TYR A 96 20.16 13.77 0.78
N ALA A 97 20.44 12.86 1.73
CA ALA A 97 21.35 11.76 1.47
C ALA A 97 20.89 11.04 0.20
N ASN A 98 21.79 10.77 -0.73
CA ASN A 98 21.45 10.09 -1.98
C ASN A 98 21.17 8.58 -1.77
N HIS A 99 20.79 8.19 -0.55
CA HIS A 99 20.56 6.82 -0.15
C HIS A 99 19.62 6.73 1.07
N VAL A 100 18.65 5.81 1.02
CA VAL A 100 17.88 5.38 2.19
C VAL A 100 18.50 4.10 2.70
N LYS A 101 18.66 3.97 4.01
CA LYS A 101 19.07 2.72 4.65
C LYS A 101 17.86 2.04 5.27
N PHE A 102 17.68 0.76 4.98
CA PHE A 102 16.78 -0.14 5.69
C PHE A 102 17.60 -0.71 6.83
N ASN A 103 17.53 -0.06 8.00
CA ASN A 103 18.30 -0.54 9.13
C ASN A 103 17.74 -1.89 9.57
N THR A 104 18.61 -2.89 9.68
CA THR A 104 18.31 -4.10 10.43
C THR A 104 18.30 -3.73 11.92
N LEU A 105 17.09 -3.71 12.50
CA LEU A 105 16.80 -3.78 13.95
C LEU A 105 16.46 -2.47 14.70
N ALA A 106 15.23 -2.49 15.23
CA ALA A 106 14.71 -1.94 16.49
C ALA A 106 14.61 -0.43 16.69
N ASN A 107 15.45 0.40 16.07
CA ASN A 107 15.35 1.84 16.22
C ASN A 107 15.90 2.50 14.95
N ASN A 108 15.02 2.94 14.05
CA ASN A 108 15.39 4.08 13.23
C ASN A 108 15.12 5.30 14.12
N PRO A 109 16.14 5.86 14.84
CA PRO A 109 15.92 6.92 15.83
C PRO A 109 15.32 8.19 15.22
N ASN A 110 15.22 8.24 13.90
CA ASN A 110 14.71 9.36 13.16
C ASN A 110 13.26 9.19 12.74
N LEU A 111 12.65 7.99 12.82
CA LEU A 111 11.22 7.85 12.58
C LEU A 111 10.45 8.34 13.81
N SER A 112 9.39 9.10 13.56
CA SER A 112 8.43 9.49 14.58
C SER A 112 7.03 9.37 14.05
N ASP A 113 6.12 9.01 14.94
CA ASP A 113 4.70 9.09 14.64
C ASP A 113 4.19 10.54 14.67
N TYR A 114 3.00 10.72 14.12
CA TYR A 114 2.16 11.89 14.34
C TYR A 114 0.69 11.52 14.33
N ARG A 115 -0.17 12.29 15.02
CA ARG A 115 -1.61 11.99 15.23
C ARG A 115 -2.58 12.86 14.41
N GLY A 116 -2.08 13.72 13.54
CA GLY A 116 -2.89 14.67 12.78
C GLY A 116 -3.41 15.81 13.64
N GLY A 117 -2.49 16.64 14.13
CA GLY A 117 -2.74 17.77 14.99
C GLY A 117 -3.60 18.86 14.35
N ALA A 118 -3.30 19.21 13.10
CA ALA A 118 -3.81 20.40 12.42
C ALA A 118 -4.99 20.10 11.48
N ILE A 119 -5.02 18.93 10.86
CA ILE A 119 -6.04 18.54 9.88
C ILE A 119 -6.84 17.35 10.42
N ARG A 120 -8.12 17.56 10.72
CA ARG A 120 -8.98 16.60 11.47
C ARG A 120 -10.42 16.47 10.95
N THR A 121 -10.69 16.99 9.77
CA THR A 121 -12.03 16.97 9.15
C THR A 121 -12.06 16.10 7.90
N GLY A 122 -13.24 15.89 7.29
CA GLY A 122 -13.39 15.10 6.06
C GLY A 122 -12.77 13.70 6.15
N ILE A 123 -12.02 13.30 5.12
CA ILE A 123 -11.29 12.02 5.07
C ILE A 123 -10.15 11.91 6.09
N TYR A 124 -9.84 12.97 6.85
CA TYR A 124 -8.80 12.99 7.88
C TYR A 124 -9.38 13.00 9.31
N SER A 125 -10.69 12.78 9.44
CA SER A 125 -11.39 12.83 10.73
C SER A 125 -11.34 11.50 11.50
N GLY A 126 -11.53 11.58 12.82
CA GLY A 126 -11.65 10.39 13.68
C GLY A 126 -10.46 9.44 13.58
N ASN A 127 -10.73 8.15 13.40
CA ASN A 127 -9.74 7.08 13.24
C ASN A 127 -9.52 6.75 11.76
N SER A 128 -9.27 7.77 10.93
CA SER A 128 -9.08 7.57 9.49
C SER A 128 -7.64 7.22 9.15
N VAL A 129 -7.46 6.34 8.16
CA VAL A 129 -6.18 5.97 7.51
C VAL A 129 -5.47 7.14 6.84
N GLY A 130 -6.15 8.26 6.68
CA GLY A 130 -5.56 9.51 6.18
C GLY A 130 -4.98 10.38 7.27
N ARG A 131 -5.39 10.19 8.52
CA ARG A 131 -5.23 11.19 9.58
C ARG A 131 -3.82 11.20 10.16
N ASP A 132 -3.20 10.06 10.35
CA ASP A 132 -2.00 9.90 11.14
C ASP A 132 -1.00 8.98 10.46
N GLY A 133 0.25 8.98 10.92
CA GLY A 133 1.29 8.27 10.19
C GLY A 133 2.66 8.43 10.82
N ILE A 134 3.67 8.11 10.01
CA ILE A 134 5.09 8.23 10.36
C ILE A 134 5.77 9.29 9.50
N SER A 135 6.78 9.93 10.07
CA SER A 135 7.67 10.89 9.40
C SER A 135 9.11 10.69 9.85
N VAL A 136 10.08 11.21 9.11
CA VAL A 136 11.46 11.32 9.61
C VAL A 136 11.68 12.71 10.21
N ASN A 137 12.28 12.79 11.41
CA ASN A 137 12.46 13.99 12.21
C ASN A 137 13.49 15.02 11.69
N SER A 138 13.59 15.21 10.38
CA SER A 138 14.46 16.22 9.76
C SER A 138 13.84 16.73 8.47
N ASP A 139 14.08 17.99 8.13
CA ASP A 139 13.69 18.53 6.83
C ASP A 139 14.48 17.85 5.70
N GLY A 140 13.84 17.70 4.53
CA GLY A 140 14.45 17.03 3.38
C GLY A 140 14.74 15.54 3.61
N SER A 141 14.10 14.96 4.63
CA SER A 141 14.19 13.54 4.93
C SER A 141 13.33 12.68 4.01
N VAL A 142 13.66 11.40 3.97
CA VAL A 142 12.96 10.40 3.17
C VAL A 142 12.60 9.22 4.05
N ILE A 143 11.37 8.75 3.94
CA ILE A 143 10.96 7.43 4.43
C ILE A 143 11.03 6.47 3.26
N ALA A 144 11.46 5.24 3.52
CA ALA A 144 11.29 4.15 2.58
C ALA A 144 10.60 2.96 3.25
N LEU A 145 9.99 2.13 2.43
CA LEU A 145 9.52 0.81 2.78
C LEU A 145 9.95 -0.18 1.70
N GLN A 146 10.19 -1.41 2.11
CA GLN A 146 10.48 -2.53 1.24
C GLN A 146 9.56 -3.69 1.62
N ILE A 147 8.75 -4.14 0.68
CA ILE A 147 7.83 -5.28 0.83
C ILE A 147 8.40 -6.46 0.08
N GLY A 148 8.65 -7.56 0.79
CA GLY A 148 9.11 -8.83 0.23
C GLY A 148 8.03 -9.90 0.29
N GLY A 149 8.18 -10.96 -0.50
CA GLY A 149 7.32 -12.15 -0.44
C GLY A 149 5.97 -12.04 -1.17
N LEU A 150 5.75 -10.94 -1.90
CA LEU A 150 4.65 -10.84 -2.85
C LEU A 150 4.85 -11.82 -4.01
N GLN A 151 3.75 -12.36 -4.55
CA GLN A 151 3.82 -13.21 -5.73
C GLN A 151 4.19 -12.40 -6.98
N SER A 152 4.65 -13.06 -8.04
CA SER A 152 4.81 -12.39 -9.33
C SER A 152 3.45 -11.92 -9.87
N GLY A 153 3.36 -10.69 -10.36
CA GLY A 153 2.11 -10.10 -10.81
C GLY A 153 2.20 -8.59 -10.97
N THR A 154 1.12 -7.97 -11.43
CA THR A 154 1.03 -6.51 -11.56
C THR A 154 0.17 -5.98 -10.43
N TYR A 155 0.75 -5.15 -9.59
CA TYR A 155 0.09 -4.59 -8.43
C TYR A 155 -0.34 -3.16 -8.66
N ASP A 156 -1.57 -2.84 -8.29
CA ASP A 156 -1.99 -1.46 -8.03
C ASP A 156 -1.57 -1.06 -6.62
N VAL A 157 -0.86 0.05 -6.49
CA VAL A 157 -0.30 0.56 -5.24
C VAL A 157 -0.86 1.94 -4.94
N TYR A 158 -1.66 2.04 -3.88
CA TYR A 158 -2.25 3.30 -3.41
C TYR A 158 -1.48 3.81 -2.20
N VAL A 159 -0.98 5.04 -2.26
CA VAL A 159 -0.11 5.61 -1.21
C VAL A 159 -0.69 6.94 -0.74
N THR A 160 -0.77 7.13 0.57
CA THR A 160 -1.11 8.43 1.19
C THR A 160 0.05 8.91 2.05
N THR A 161 0.36 10.21 1.97
CA THR A 161 1.59 10.77 2.56
C THR A 161 1.42 12.16 3.16
N ARG A 162 0.18 12.67 3.30
CA ARG A 162 -0.03 14.04 3.77
C ARG A 162 0.41 14.18 5.23
N ASN A 163 1.28 15.16 5.52
CA ASN A 163 1.57 15.54 6.90
C ASN A 163 0.40 16.37 7.46
N THR A 164 -0.48 15.73 8.22
CA THR A 164 -1.67 16.32 8.84
C THR A 164 -1.40 17.02 10.17
N ASN A 165 -0.14 16.98 10.67
CA ASN A 165 0.28 17.77 11.82
C ASN A 165 0.51 19.26 11.49
N SER A 166 0.57 19.61 10.21
CA SER A 166 0.77 20.98 9.74
C SER A 166 -0.29 21.38 8.72
N ASN A 167 -0.61 22.67 8.68
CA ASN A 167 -1.44 23.30 7.64
C ASN A 167 -0.60 24.17 6.68
N SER A 168 0.73 24.13 6.81
CA SER A 168 1.64 24.85 5.93
C SER A 168 1.66 24.25 4.53
N ALA A 169 1.96 25.09 3.54
CA ALA A 169 2.13 24.63 2.17
C ALA A 169 3.32 23.66 2.09
N HIS A 170 3.14 22.55 1.37
CA HIS A 170 4.17 21.55 1.18
C HIS A 170 3.87 20.68 -0.03
N SER A 171 4.88 20.00 -0.56
CA SER A 171 4.68 18.95 -1.56
C SER A 171 5.23 17.64 -1.04
N GLN A 172 4.57 16.54 -1.39
CA GLN A 172 5.04 15.18 -1.13
C GLN A 172 5.33 14.51 -2.47
N ASN A 173 6.50 13.89 -2.56
CA ASN A 173 6.89 13.04 -3.67
C ASN A 173 6.83 11.60 -3.21
N VAL A 174 6.34 10.72 -4.09
CA VAL A 174 6.35 9.28 -3.89
C VAL A 174 7.09 8.64 -5.05
N TYR A 175 8.03 7.76 -4.72
CA TYR A 175 8.80 6.96 -5.67
C TYR A 175 8.44 5.51 -5.44
N VAL A 176 8.06 4.79 -6.50
CA VAL A 176 7.73 3.36 -6.42
C VAL A 176 8.55 2.60 -7.45
N GLY A 177 9.15 1.50 -7.04
CA GLY A 177 9.99 0.67 -7.90
C GLY A 177 10.22 -0.70 -7.29
N LYS A 178 11.18 -1.45 -7.84
CA LYS A 178 11.45 -2.82 -7.43
C LYS A 178 12.93 -3.15 -7.41
N THR A 179 13.29 -4.18 -6.64
CA THR A 179 14.65 -4.73 -6.59
C THR A 179 14.60 -6.25 -6.63
N SER A 180 15.59 -6.88 -7.26
CA SER A 180 15.67 -8.35 -7.38
C SER A 180 16.08 -9.07 -6.10
N THR A 181 16.58 -8.34 -5.11
CA THR A 181 16.97 -8.85 -3.80
C THR A 181 16.57 -7.85 -2.71
N ALA A 182 16.48 -8.33 -1.47
CA ALA A 182 16.39 -7.46 -0.32
C ALA A 182 17.67 -6.62 -0.25
N VAL A 183 17.51 -5.31 -0.19
CA VAL A 183 18.64 -4.38 -0.11
C VAL A 183 18.59 -3.63 1.21
N ASP A 184 19.75 -3.49 1.85
CA ASP A 184 19.89 -2.68 3.06
C ASP A 184 20.00 -1.19 2.75
N THR A 185 20.22 -0.86 1.48
CA THR A 185 20.33 0.53 1.03
C THR A 185 19.78 0.68 -0.38
N ILE A 186 18.90 1.66 -0.58
CA ILE A 186 18.45 2.10 -1.90
C ILE A 186 19.06 3.45 -2.18
N ALA A 187 19.87 3.53 -3.22
CA ALA A 187 20.32 4.81 -3.74
C ALA A 187 19.16 5.52 -4.45
N TYR A 188 18.97 6.80 -4.14
CA TYR A 188 17.99 7.66 -4.80
C TYR A 188 18.60 9.04 -4.99
N ARG A 189 18.19 9.76 -6.03
CA ARG A 189 18.59 11.16 -6.24
C ARG A 189 17.35 12.03 -6.23
N LEU A 190 17.29 12.98 -5.29
CA LEU A 190 16.25 14.01 -5.31
C LEU A 190 16.63 15.05 -6.37
N GLY A 191 15.99 14.97 -7.53
CA GLY A 191 16.08 15.97 -8.58
C GLY A 191 14.72 16.61 -8.82
N THR A 192 14.70 17.91 -9.13
CA THR A 192 13.49 18.68 -9.48
C THR A 192 12.92 18.36 -10.87
N GLY A 193 13.34 17.24 -11.46
CA GLY A 193 12.83 16.71 -12.72
C GLY A 193 12.74 15.20 -12.57
N THR A 194 11.72 14.59 -13.19
CA THR A 194 11.39 13.17 -13.15
C THR A 194 12.64 12.28 -13.06
N VAL A 195 13.00 11.86 -11.84
CA VAL A 195 14.19 11.03 -11.64
C VAL A 195 13.79 9.59 -11.87
N THR A 196 14.02 9.10 -13.08
CA THR A 196 14.09 7.67 -13.36
C THR A 196 15.47 7.18 -12.94
N GLN A 197 15.74 7.04 -11.64
CA GLN A 197 16.88 6.23 -11.20
C GLN A 197 16.39 4.81 -10.93
N ASN A 198 17.10 3.84 -11.51
CA ASN A 198 16.91 2.40 -11.26
C ASN A 198 15.48 1.88 -11.51
N GLY A 199 14.74 2.47 -12.46
CA GLY A 199 13.39 2.01 -12.81
C GLY A 199 12.29 2.41 -11.82
N PHE A 200 12.55 3.34 -10.89
CA PHE A 200 11.51 3.91 -10.04
C PHE A 200 10.67 4.93 -10.82
N VAL A 201 9.35 4.89 -10.60
CA VAL A 201 8.39 5.88 -11.08
C VAL A 201 8.11 6.86 -9.95
N ALA A 202 8.13 8.16 -10.27
CA ALA A 202 7.89 9.23 -9.30
C ALA A 202 6.60 10.00 -9.61
N GLN A 203 5.87 10.37 -8.57
CA GLN A 203 4.74 11.32 -8.64
C GLN A 203 4.85 12.34 -7.51
N SER A 204 4.21 13.50 -7.67
CA SER A 204 4.18 14.56 -6.66
C SER A 204 2.77 15.13 -6.47
N ILE A 205 2.42 15.45 -5.22
CA ILE A 205 1.21 16.19 -4.85
C ILE A 205 1.64 17.42 -4.06
N SER A 206 1.07 18.57 -4.41
CA SER A 206 1.25 19.82 -3.68
C SER A 206 0.01 20.12 -2.82
N TYR A 207 0.23 20.31 -1.53
CA TYR A 207 -0.76 20.71 -0.54
C TYR A 207 -0.61 22.22 -0.28
N PRO A 208 -1.57 23.06 -0.69
CA PRO A 208 -1.52 24.49 -0.44
C PRO A 208 -1.75 24.83 1.04
N ALA A 209 -1.21 25.96 1.48
CA ALA A 209 -1.42 26.45 2.85
C ALA A 209 -2.89 26.77 3.10
N GLY A 210 -3.36 26.53 4.32
CA GLY A 210 -4.71 26.90 4.75
C GLY A 210 -5.84 26.09 4.12
N VAL A 211 -5.54 25.13 3.22
CA VAL A 211 -6.56 24.24 2.65
C VAL A 211 -6.93 23.15 3.64
N THR A 212 -8.22 23.13 3.99
CA THR A 212 -8.82 22.13 4.87
C THR A 212 -8.81 20.73 4.22
N ALA A 213 -9.18 19.74 5.02
CA ALA A 213 -9.45 18.40 4.53
C ALA A 213 -10.42 18.38 3.33
N THR A 214 -10.24 17.40 2.44
CA THR A 214 -11.24 17.02 1.44
C THR A 214 -12.23 16.03 2.04
N ASP A 215 -13.47 16.00 1.55
CA ASP A 215 -14.49 15.04 1.99
C ASP A 215 -14.44 13.71 1.24
N SER A 216 -13.65 13.62 0.18
CA SER A 216 -13.47 12.42 -0.64
C SER A 216 -12.01 12.14 -0.96
N TRP A 217 -11.71 10.85 -1.23
CA TRP A 217 -10.44 10.41 -1.78
C TRP A 217 -10.40 10.69 -3.28
N VAL A 218 -9.37 11.40 -3.74
CA VAL A 218 -9.17 11.81 -5.12
C VAL A 218 -7.71 11.61 -5.52
N GLN A 219 -7.48 10.79 -6.54
CA GLN A 219 -6.14 10.50 -7.06
C GLN A 219 -5.45 11.78 -7.50
N GLY A 220 -4.16 11.92 -7.18
CA GLY A 220 -3.37 13.11 -7.51
C GLY A 220 -3.72 14.35 -6.69
N THR A 221 -4.67 14.24 -5.75
CA THR A 221 -5.02 15.33 -4.81
C THR A 221 -4.70 14.95 -3.37
N ASN A 222 -5.07 13.74 -2.94
CA ASN A 222 -4.83 13.28 -1.57
C ASN A 222 -4.30 11.84 -1.47
N TYR A 223 -4.16 11.15 -2.59
CA TYR A 223 -3.43 9.89 -2.68
C TYR A 223 -2.77 9.71 -4.06
N PHE A 224 -1.79 8.82 -4.13
CA PHE A 224 -1.11 8.41 -5.35
C PHE A 224 -1.55 7.01 -5.76
N LYS A 225 -1.57 6.72 -7.06
CA LYS A 225 -1.75 5.37 -7.59
C LYS A 225 -0.60 5.04 -8.55
N PHE A 226 0.03 3.90 -8.33
CA PHE A 226 1.06 3.32 -9.20
C PHE A 226 0.63 1.93 -9.65
N SER A 227 1.14 1.50 -10.82
CA SER A 227 1.04 0.13 -11.29
C SER A 227 2.46 -0.43 -11.39
N VAL A 228 2.72 -1.57 -10.74
CA VAL A 228 4.06 -2.14 -10.60
C VAL A 228 4.02 -3.64 -10.88
N THR A 229 4.76 -4.09 -11.88
CA THR A 229 4.92 -5.53 -12.15
C THR A 229 6.13 -6.09 -11.42
N LEU A 230 5.90 -7.08 -10.56
CA LEU A 230 6.93 -7.85 -9.87
C LEU A 230 7.11 -9.22 -10.52
N GLU A 231 8.35 -9.64 -10.67
CA GLU A 231 8.75 -11.01 -10.94
C GLU A 231 8.89 -11.79 -9.62
N ALA A 232 8.99 -13.11 -9.72
CA ALA A 232 9.09 -13.97 -8.54
C ALA A 232 10.37 -13.64 -7.75
N GLY A 233 10.21 -13.36 -6.45
CA GLY A 233 11.31 -13.03 -5.55
C GLY A 233 11.74 -11.56 -5.56
N GLU A 234 11.14 -10.71 -6.39
CA GLU A 234 11.39 -9.27 -6.33
C GLU A 234 10.72 -8.62 -5.11
N PHE A 235 11.27 -7.47 -4.72
CA PHE A 235 10.79 -6.65 -3.62
C PHE A 235 10.17 -5.38 -4.18
N LEU A 236 8.99 -5.01 -3.68
CA LEU A 236 8.40 -3.70 -3.93
C LEU A 236 9.04 -2.68 -3.01
N ASN A 237 9.50 -1.57 -3.55
CA ASN A 237 10.11 -0.48 -2.80
C ASN A 237 9.33 0.80 -3.01
N ILE A 238 8.99 1.48 -1.92
CA ILE A 238 8.29 2.78 -1.95
C ILE A 238 9.10 3.76 -1.11
N MET A 239 9.28 4.98 -1.60
CA MET A 239 9.94 6.05 -0.87
C MET A 239 9.08 7.30 -0.90
N THR A 240 9.04 8.04 0.21
CA THR A 240 8.33 9.31 0.32
C THR A 240 9.26 10.40 0.78
N SER A 241 9.19 11.56 0.13
CA SER A 241 10.00 12.73 0.45
C SER A 241 9.19 14.00 0.34
N SER A 242 9.53 15.02 1.11
CA SER A 242 8.98 16.35 0.88
C SER A 242 9.73 17.05 -0.27
N ALA A 243 9.04 17.81 -1.11
CA ALA A 243 9.69 18.81 -1.95
C ALA A 243 9.77 20.15 -1.20
N GLY A 244 10.90 20.87 -1.28
CA GLY A 244 10.95 22.30 -0.92
C GLY A 244 11.46 22.67 0.48
N GLY A 245 12.15 21.80 1.21
CA GLY A 245 13.05 22.20 2.32
C GLY A 245 12.42 22.62 3.65
N VAL A 246 11.08 22.58 3.79
CA VAL A 246 10.38 22.94 5.05
C VAL A 246 9.53 21.80 5.63
N ASN A 247 9.59 20.60 5.05
CA ASN A 247 8.78 19.49 5.52
C ASN A 247 9.56 18.17 5.52
N LYS A 248 8.97 17.19 6.18
CA LYS A 248 9.47 15.83 6.36
C LYS A 248 8.83 14.92 5.31
N GLY A 249 9.56 13.91 4.83
CA GLY A 249 8.90 12.77 4.19
C GLY A 249 7.90 12.16 5.17
N SER A 250 6.70 11.86 4.72
CA SER A 250 5.65 11.25 5.53
C SER A 250 4.99 10.08 4.81
N LEU A 251 4.52 9.12 5.59
CA LEU A 251 3.76 7.97 5.13
C LEU A 251 2.61 7.74 6.10
N THR A 252 1.40 7.64 5.56
CA THR A 252 0.16 7.64 6.34
C THR A 252 -0.51 6.27 6.20
N SER A 253 -0.81 5.86 4.96
CA SER A 253 -1.30 4.52 4.65
C SER A 253 -0.86 4.03 3.27
N LEU A 254 -0.91 2.71 3.10
CA LEU A 254 -0.56 1.98 1.89
C LEU A 254 -1.60 0.89 1.61
N GLN A 255 -2.03 0.76 0.36
CA GLN A 255 -2.82 -0.38 -0.10
C GLN A 255 -2.18 -1.00 -1.34
N ILE A 256 -1.96 -2.31 -1.33
CA ILE A 256 -1.35 -3.07 -2.43
C ILE A 256 -2.34 -4.13 -2.90
N ILE A 257 -2.69 -4.13 -4.18
CA ILE A 257 -3.71 -5.00 -4.77
C ILE A 257 -3.10 -5.74 -5.96
N PRO A 258 -3.07 -7.09 -5.99
CA PRO A 258 -2.62 -7.89 -7.14
C PRO A 258 -3.50 -7.76 -8.40
#